data_AF-F6X8K7-F1
#
_entry.id   AF-F6X8K7-F1
#
_cell.length_a   1.000
_cell.length_b   1.000
_cell.length_c   1.000
_cell.angle_alpha   90.00
_cell.angle_beta   90.00
_cell.angle_gamma   90.00
#
_symmetry.space_group_name_H-M   'P 1'
#
loop_
_entity.id
_entity.type
_entity.pdbx_description
1 polymer ?
#
loop_
_entity_poly.entity_id
_entity_poly.type
_entity_poly.pdbx_seq_one_letter_code
_entity_poly.pdbx_strand_id
1 'polypeptide(L)'
;MLRDEIWKNRLETESKARQNWFKKWGFLTIPMEELLRREGDVPKPPKPKIELPAHLRIRPVTPVEKYIKVLPSPPVPKTTQGFIGWRSTIPGLELERNYKIISCKGAYSKQLKWPEAGIY
;
A
#
# COMPACT_ATOMS: atom_id res chain seq x y z
N MET A 1 56.81 -13.93 -36.30
CA MET A 1 56.55 -12.62 -36.94
C MET A 1 55.28 -11.99 -36.36
N LEU A 2 54.08 -12.13 -36.97
CA LEU A 2 52.85 -11.46 -36.50
C LEU A 2 52.43 -11.78 -35.06
N ARG A 3 52.58 -13.04 -34.62
CA ARG A 3 52.24 -13.45 -33.24
C ARG A 3 53.16 -12.80 -32.21
N ASP A 4 54.44 -12.67 -32.51
CA ASP A 4 55.43 -12.12 -31.57
C ASP A 4 55.25 -10.61 -31.38
N GLU A 5 54.86 -9.91 -32.44
CA GLU A 5 54.54 -8.47 -32.39
C GLU A 5 53.29 -8.19 -31.56
N ILE A 6 52.25 -9.04 -31.67
CA ILE A 6 51.05 -8.94 -30.84
C ILE A 6 51.40 -9.11 -29.36
N TRP A 7 52.26 -10.08 -29.03
CA TRP A 7 52.69 -10.32 -27.65
C TRP A 7 53.50 -9.15 -27.09
N LYS A 8 54.40 -8.57 -27.89
CA LYS A 8 55.17 -7.37 -27.49
C LYS A 8 54.24 -6.19 -27.21
N ASN A 9 53.29 -5.91 -28.10
CA ASN A 9 52.33 -4.83 -27.91
C ASN A 9 51.49 -5.00 -26.64
N ARG A 10 51.05 -6.24 -26.34
CA ARG A 10 50.29 -6.53 -25.11
C ARG A 10 51.11 -6.24 -23.86
N LEU A 11 52.36 -6.73 -23.81
CA LEU A 11 53.26 -6.49 -22.69
C LEU A 11 53.53 -5.00 -22.48
N GLU A 12 53.71 -4.24 -23.56
CA GLU A 12 53.86 -2.79 -23.47
C GLU A 12 52.59 -2.10 -22.93
N THR A 13 51.42 -2.50 -23.41
CA THR A 13 50.15 -1.93 -22.93
C THR A 13 49.90 -2.26 -21.46
N GLU A 14 50.23 -3.47 -21.02
CA GLU A 14 50.13 -3.87 -19.62
C GLU A 14 51.10 -3.06 -18.75
N SER A 15 52.35 -2.90 -19.19
CA SER A 15 53.35 -2.10 -18.48
C SER A 15 52.90 -0.63 -18.36
N LYS A 16 52.42 -0.04 -19.46
CA LYS A 16 51.86 1.32 -19.49
C LYS A 16 50.62 1.44 -18.60
N ALA A 17 49.75 0.43 -18.59
CA ALA A 17 48.58 0.41 -17.73
C ALA A 17 48.96 0.33 -16.25
N ARG A 18 49.92 -0.53 -15.89
CA ARG A 18 50.45 -0.67 -14.52
C ARG A 18 51.07 0.65 -14.03
N GLN A 19 51.89 1.30 -14.84
CA GLN A 19 52.50 2.59 -14.50
C GLN A 19 51.44 3.70 -14.32
N ASN A 20 50.44 3.74 -15.21
CA ASN A 20 49.38 4.75 -15.14
C ASN A 20 48.26 4.42 -14.14
N TRP A 21 48.26 3.21 -13.56
CA TRP A 21 47.17 2.76 -12.69
C TRP A 21 47.07 3.65 -11.46
N PHE A 22 48.17 3.94 -10.78
CA PHE A 22 48.16 4.80 -9.59
C PHE A 22 47.70 6.23 -9.91
N LYS A 23 48.09 6.79 -11.06
CA LYS A 23 47.67 8.13 -11.48
C LYS A 23 46.16 8.21 -11.77
N LYS A 24 45.58 7.16 -12.38
CA LYS A 24 44.16 7.12 -12.75
C LYS A 24 43.26 6.63 -11.62
N TRP A 25 43.74 5.70 -10.82
CA TRP A 25 42.95 4.91 -9.87
C TRP A 25 43.50 4.94 -8.43
N GLY A 26 44.57 5.69 -8.17
CA GLY A 26 45.17 5.78 -6.83
C GLY A 26 44.20 6.28 -5.76
N PHE A 27 43.14 7.00 -6.14
CA PHE A 27 42.07 7.40 -5.22
C PHE A 27 41.34 6.20 -4.58
N LEU A 28 41.35 5.02 -5.20
CA LEU A 28 40.77 3.79 -4.64
C LEU A 28 41.58 3.24 -3.46
N THR A 29 42.83 3.67 -3.31
CA THR A 29 43.70 3.27 -2.18
C THR A 29 43.58 4.21 -0.98
N ILE A 30 42.87 5.34 -1.14
CA ILE A 30 42.73 6.36 -0.11
C ILE A 30 41.51 6.03 0.77
N PRO A 31 41.61 6.17 2.11
CA PRO A 31 40.47 6.01 3.01
C PRO A 31 39.35 7.02 2.72
N MET A 32 38.10 6.62 2.94
CA MET A 32 36.92 7.43 2.66
C MET A 32 36.96 8.79 3.38
N GLU A 33 37.47 8.82 4.61
CA GLU A 33 37.58 10.01 5.44
C GLU A 33 38.50 11.06 4.82
N GLU A 34 39.58 10.64 4.16
CA GLU A 34 40.53 11.54 3.52
C GLU A 34 39.98 12.07 2.19
N LEU A 35 39.20 11.27 1.46
CA LEU A 35 38.50 11.70 0.26
C LEU A 35 37.49 12.81 0.56
N LEU A 36 36.68 12.65 1.62
CA LEU A 36 35.69 13.63 2.04
C LEU A 36 36.32 14.96 2.48
N ARG A 37 37.48 14.92 3.16
CA ARG A 37 38.25 16.11 3.52
C ARG A 37 38.71 16.87 2.27
N ARG A 38 39.37 16.16 1.34
CA ARG A 38 39.84 16.75 0.07
C ARG A 38 38.70 17.34 -0.77
N GLU A 39 37.52 16.72 -0.74
CA GLU A 39 36.35 17.23 -1.49
C GLU A 39 35.63 18.40 -0.79
N GLY A 40 35.76 18.50 0.53
CA GLY A 40 35.23 19.60 1.34
C GLY A 40 36.12 20.85 1.32
N ASP A 41 37.43 20.68 1.17
CA ASP A 41 38.41 21.78 1.16
C ASP A 41 38.48 22.53 -0.18
N VAL A 42 37.96 21.95 -1.27
CA VAL A 42 37.84 22.64 -2.56
C VAL A 42 36.63 23.57 -2.51
N PRO A 43 36.80 24.90 -2.65
CA PRO A 43 35.67 25.82 -2.72
C PRO A 43 34.79 25.45 -3.92
N LYS A 44 33.68 24.75 -3.66
CA LYS A 44 32.72 24.44 -4.71
C LYS A 44 32.09 25.77 -5.13
N PRO A 45 32.08 26.12 -6.43
CA PRO A 45 31.36 27.31 -6.87
C PRO A 45 29.91 27.20 -6.40
N PRO A 46 29.28 28.32 -5.97
CA PRO A 46 27.91 28.29 -5.49
C PRO A 46 27.04 27.66 -6.57
N LYS A 47 26.35 26.56 -6.21
CA LYS A 47 25.46 25.87 -7.14
C LYS A 47 24.46 26.90 -7.68
N PRO A 48 24.31 27.06 -9.00
CA PRO A 48 23.35 27.99 -9.54
C PRO A 48 21.96 27.61 -9.02
N LYS A 49 21.23 28.59 -8.48
CA LYS A 49 19.85 28.40 -8.05
C LYS A 49 19.00 28.18 -9.31
N ILE A 50 18.82 26.93 -9.70
CA ILE A 50 17.92 26.55 -10.78
C ILE A 50 16.50 26.77 -10.26
N GLU A 51 15.80 27.75 -10.85
CA GLU A 51 14.38 27.94 -10.59
C GLU A 51 13.61 26.73 -11.13
N LEU A 52 12.74 26.15 -10.31
CA LEU A 52 11.94 25.00 -10.73
C LEU A 52 10.97 25.43 -11.85
N PRO A 53 11.11 24.87 -13.08
CA PRO A 53 10.24 25.18 -14.20
C PRO A 53 8.76 24.99 -13.85
N ALA A 54 7.90 25.85 -14.38
CA ALA A 54 6.47 25.86 -14.04
C ALA A 54 5.76 24.50 -14.25
N HIS A 55 6.17 23.73 -15.25
CA HIS A 55 5.60 22.41 -15.55
C HIS A 55 6.06 21.30 -14.59
N LEU A 56 7.15 21.52 -13.83
CA LEU A 56 7.63 20.62 -12.79
C LEU A 56 7.13 21.01 -11.40
N ARG A 57 6.43 22.15 -11.27
CA ARG A 57 5.82 22.57 -10.01
C ARG A 57 4.61 21.68 -9.73
N ILE A 58 4.70 20.88 -8.67
CA ILE A 58 3.58 20.08 -8.17
C ILE A 58 2.48 21.06 -7.75
N ARG A 59 1.28 20.86 -8.27
CA ARG A 59 0.12 21.62 -7.81
C ARG A 59 -0.15 21.23 -6.36
N PRO A 60 -0.41 22.19 -5.45
CA PRO A 60 -0.81 21.85 -4.10
C PRO A 60 -2.03 20.94 -4.19
N VAL A 61 -1.96 19.80 -3.50
CA VAL A 61 -3.05 18.83 -3.48
C VAL A 61 -4.27 19.56 -2.94
N THR A 62 -5.38 19.50 -3.66
CA THR A 62 -6.64 20.03 -3.14
C THR A 62 -6.94 19.31 -1.83
N PRO A 63 -7.22 20.03 -0.73
CA PRO A 63 -7.51 19.42 0.55
C PRO A 63 -8.57 18.34 0.39
N VAL A 64 -8.26 17.16 0.91
CA VAL A 64 -9.10 15.96 0.81
C VAL A 64 -10.50 16.22 1.38
N GLU A 65 -10.59 17.12 2.37
CA GLU A 65 -11.82 17.64 2.99
C GLU A 65 -12.83 18.19 1.99
N LYS A 66 -12.39 18.71 0.83
CA LYS A 66 -13.29 19.23 -0.20
C LYS A 66 -14.08 18.10 -0.89
N TYR A 67 -13.54 16.89 -0.92
CA TYR A 67 -14.09 15.75 -1.67
C TYR A 67 -14.55 14.60 -0.78
N ILE A 68 -13.97 14.43 0.41
CA ILE A 68 -14.35 13.38 1.35
C ILE A 68 -15.23 13.99 2.44
N LYS A 69 -16.55 13.88 2.25
CA LYS A 69 -17.55 14.17 3.29
C LYS A 69 -17.90 12.88 4.00
N VAL A 70 -17.45 12.72 5.24
CA VAL A 70 -17.85 11.60 6.10
C VAL A 70 -19.26 11.89 6.63
N LEU A 71 -20.27 11.48 5.89
CA LEU A 71 -21.67 11.52 6.32
C LEU A 71 -22.03 10.20 7.02
N PRO A 72 -22.99 10.21 7.95
CA PRO A 72 -23.51 8.97 8.52
C PRO A 72 -24.09 8.08 7.43
N SER A 73 -24.00 6.76 7.63
CA SER A 73 -24.57 5.79 6.70
C SER A 73 -26.08 6.00 6.56
N PRO A 74 -26.64 5.85 5.35
CA PRO A 74 -28.08 5.95 5.15
C PRO A 74 -28.81 4.86 5.98
N PRO A 75 -30.06 5.12 6.41
CA PRO A 75 -30.84 4.13 7.13
C PRO A 75 -31.06 2.89 6.27
N VAL A 76 -31.08 1.71 6.91
CA VAL A 76 -31.32 0.43 6.23
C VAL A 76 -32.67 0.49 5.50
N PRO A 77 -32.75 0.11 4.20
CA PRO A 77 -34.00 0.13 3.48
C PRO A 77 -35.01 -0.80 4.15
N LYS A 78 -36.23 -0.28 4.36
CA LYS A 78 -37.36 -1.04 4.92
C LYS A 78 -37.79 -2.22 4.03
N THR A 79 -37.33 -2.23 2.78
CA THR A 79 -37.58 -3.27 1.78
C THR A 79 -36.50 -4.34 1.72
N THR A 80 -35.50 -4.29 2.61
CA THR A 80 -34.48 -5.35 2.66
C THR A 80 -35.13 -6.69 3.03
N GLN A 81 -34.57 -7.78 2.50
CA GLN A 81 -35.06 -9.15 2.69
C GLN A 81 -35.19 -9.55 4.17
N GLY A 82 -34.48 -8.86 5.09
CA GLY A 82 -34.63 -9.07 6.53
C GLY A 82 -35.94 -8.55 7.12
N PHE A 83 -36.62 -7.60 6.46
CA PHE A 83 -37.87 -7.00 6.92
C PHE A 83 -39.11 -7.50 6.17
N ILE A 84 -38.96 -8.16 5.03
CA ILE A 84 -40.08 -8.70 4.23
C ILE A 84 -39.98 -10.21 4.18
N GLY A 85 -41.06 -10.90 4.54
CA GLY A 85 -41.12 -12.35 4.41
C GLY A 85 -42.05 -13.02 5.41
N TRP A 86 -41.97 -14.35 5.43
CA TRP A 86 -42.81 -15.23 6.25
C TRP A 86 -42.63 -14.98 7.76
N ARG A 87 -41.46 -14.48 8.17
CA ARG A 87 -41.13 -14.14 9.56
C ARG A 87 -41.03 -12.64 9.83
N SER A 88 -41.53 -11.80 8.93
CA SER A 88 -41.57 -10.36 9.20
C SER A 88 -42.40 -10.09 10.46
N THR A 89 -42.03 -9.07 11.23
CA THR A 89 -42.81 -8.61 12.39
C THR A 89 -43.49 -7.26 12.10
N ILE A 90 -43.41 -6.81 10.83
CA ILE A 90 -43.96 -5.53 10.39
C ILE A 90 -45.33 -5.80 9.75
N PRO A 91 -46.43 -5.28 10.31
CA PRO A 91 -47.78 -5.48 9.78
C PRO A 91 -47.86 -5.07 8.30
N GLY A 92 -48.34 -5.98 7.45
CA GLY A 92 -48.49 -5.74 6.01
C GLY A 92 -47.28 -6.11 5.14
N LEU A 93 -46.12 -6.43 5.73
CA LEU A 93 -44.95 -7.01 5.03
C LEU A 93 -44.78 -8.50 5.32
N GLU A 94 -45.67 -9.06 6.12
CA GLU A 94 -45.81 -10.49 6.39
C GLU A 94 -46.50 -11.17 5.21
N LEU A 95 -45.85 -12.19 4.65
CA LEU A 95 -46.48 -13.02 3.61
C LEU A 95 -47.53 -13.98 4.19
N GLU A 96 -47.44 -14.24 5.50
CA GLU A 96 -48.37 -15.12 6.22
C GLU A 96 -49.60 -14.32 6.64
N ARG A 97 -50.67 -14.44 5.85
CA ARG A 97 -51.87 -13.61 6.04
C ARG A 97 -52.85 -14.14 7.10
N ASN A 98 -52.75 -15.44 7.45
CA ASN A 98 -53.82 -16.17 8.13
C ASN A 98 -53.39 -17.01 9.36
N TYR A 99 -52.12 -16.99 9.76
CA TYR A 99 -51.67 -17.74 10.93
C TYR A 99 -50.69 -16.93 11.77
N LYS A 100 -50.96 -16.86 13.08
CA LYS A 100 -50.10 -16.20 14.05
C LYS A 100 -49.08 -17.23 14.52
N ILE A 101 -47.83 -17.15 14.06
CA ILE A 101 -46.75 -17.99 14.62
C ILE A 101 -46.49 -17.52 16.05
N ILE A 102 -47.15 -18.16 17.01
CA ILE A 102 -46.85 -18.00 18.43
C ILE A 102 -45.60 -18.84 18.71
N SER A 103 -44.56 -18.23 19.28
CA SER A 103 -43.28 -18.83 19.69
C SER A 103 -43.34 -20.35 19.92
N CYS A 104 -42.48 -21.10 19.22
CA CYS A 104 -42.50 -22.57 19.20
C CYS A 104 -42.10 -23.23 20.54
N LYS A 105 -41.52 -22.49 21.49
CA LYS A 105 -41.09 -23.07 22.77
C LYS A 105 -42.29 -23.26 23.70
N GLY A 106 -42.74 -24.50 23.85
CA GLY A 106 -43.78 -24.90 24.80
C GLY A 106 -45.22 -24.56 24.41
N ALA A 107 -45.46 -23.97 23.24
CA ALA A 107 -46.82 -23.70 22.76
C ALA A 107 -47.57 -25.01 22.41
N TYR A 108 -46.86 -25.97 21.82
CA TYR A 108 -47.45 -27.26 21.43
C TYR A 108 -47.77 -28.16 22.64
N SER A 109 -46.90 -28.17 23.66
CA SER A 109 -47.16 -28.91 24.91
C SER A 109 -48.37 -28.35 25.67
N LYS A 110 -48.58 -27.03 25.64
CA LYS A 110 -49.79 -26.39 26.19
C LYS A 110 -51.06 -26.77 25.42
N GLN A 111 -51.01 -26.84 24.09
CA GLN A 111 -52.15 -27.31 23.28
C GLN A 111 -52.53 -28.76 23.60
N LEU A 112 -51.54 -29.62 23.83
CA LEU A 112 -51.73 -31.02 24.19
C LEU A 112 -52.04 -31.26 25.68
N LYS A 113 -52.07 -30.20 26.51
CA LYS A 113 -52.20 -30.27 27.97
C LYS A 113 -51.20 -31.24 28.62
N TRP A 114 -49.96 -31.25 28.12
CA TRP A 114 -48.94 -32.17 28.60
C TRP A 114 -48.48 -31.80 30.02
N PRO A 115 -48.27 -32.77 30.94
CA PRO A 115 -47.82 -32.49 32.30
C PRO A 115 -46.39 -31.90 32.31
N GLU A 116 -46.15 -30.94 33.21
CA GLU A 116 -44.90 -30.18 33.28
C GLU A 116 -43.66 -31.06 33.53
N ALA A 117 -43.85 -32.22 34.18
CA ALA A 117 -42.78 -33.20 34.42
C ALA A 117 -42.17 -33.80 33.13
N GLY A 118 -42.85 -33.68 31.98
CA GLY A 118 -42.38 -34.19 30.69
C GLY A 118 -41.79 -33.14 29.74
N ILE A 119 -41.57 -31.91 30.21
CA ILE A 119 -41.14 -30.77 29.37
C ILE A 119 -39.65 -30.41 29.61
N TYR A 120 -38.93 -31.17 30.43
CA TYR A 120 -37.48 -31.02 30.70
C TYR A 120 -36.72 -32.33 30.48
#